data_AF-A0A1Y1QF70-F1
#
_entry.id   AF-A0A1Y1QF70-F1
#
_cell.length_a   1.000
_cell.length_b   1.000
_cell.length_c   1.000
_cell.angle_alpha   90.00
_cell.angle_beta   90.00
_cell.angle_gamma   90.00
#
_symmetry.space_group_name_H-M   'P 1'
#
loop_
_entity.id
_entity.type
_entity.pdbx_description
1 polymer ?
#
loop_
_entity_poly.entity_id
_entity_poly.type
_entity_poly.pdbx_seq_one_letter_code
_entity_poly.pdbx_strand_id
1 'polypeptide(L)'
;MSDSTESNNPFHIPGKQEVFEALVSGRHLSLHSGELYHYLLEHKVAYQAELESLGYALIHEHDFFYLLVREDNKVKSNEYSHKVLVFITIMLESIAQSGNDIIDTLYRISLYTSPKLM
;
A
#
# COMPACT_ATOMS: atom_id res chain seq x y z
N MET A 1 -6.54 17.46 -28.38
CA MET A 1 -7.90 17.02 -28.00
C MET A 1 -7.79 16.49 -26.59
N SER A 2 -8.38 17.24 -25.67
CA SER A 2 -8.23 17.08 -24.23
C SER A 2 -8.97 15.84 -23.77
N ASP A 3 -8.25 14.89 -23.20
CA ASP A 3 -8.80 13.67 -22.62
C ASP A 3 -9.49 14.03 -21.30
N SER A 4 -10.81 14.16 -21.35
CA SER A 4 -11.66 14.60 -20.25
C SER A 4 -12.31 13.42 -19.51
N THR A 5 -11.64 12.27 -19.42
CA THR A 5 -12.23 11.04 -18.86
C THR A 5 -11.75 10.64 -17.47
N GLU A 6 -10.70 11.25 -16.90
CA GLU A 6 -10.19 10.86 -15.57
C GLU A 6 -10.93 11.51 -14.39
N SER A 7 -11.66 12.61 -14.60
CA SER A 7 -12.18 13.46 -13.51
C SER A 7 -13.39 12.90 -12.76
N ASN A 8 -13.83 11.67 -13.02
CA ASN A 8 -15.06 11.12 -12.46
C ASN A 8 -14.93 9.70 -11.90
N ASN A 9 -13.70 9.23 -11.68
CA ASN A 9 -13.49 8.00 -10.93
C ASN A 9 -13.50 8.32 -9.42
N PRO A 10 -14.49 7.84 -8.64
CA PRO A 10 -14.57 8.12 -7.20
C PRO A 10 -13.39 7.54 -6.40
N PHE A 11 -12.54 6.72 -7.03
CA PHE A 11 -11.34 6.14 -6.45
C PHE A 11 -10.03 6.84 -6.86
N HIS A 12 -10.09 7.88 -7.69
CA HIS A 12 -8.89 8.61 -8.09
C HIS A 12 -8.56 9.70 -7.06
N ILE A 13 -7.55 9.43 -6.23
CA ILE A 13 -7.02 10.37 -5.25
C ILE A 13 -5.71 10.95 -5.81
N PRO A 14 -5.59 12.28 -5.99
CA PRO A 14 -4.38 12.90 -6.52
C PRO A 14 -3.14 12.67 -5.64
N GLY A 15 -2.01 12.33 -6.25
CA GLY A 15 -0.73 12.14 -5.55
C GLY A 15 -0.68 10.95 -4.59
N LYS A 16 -1.63 10.02 -4.74
CA LYS A 16 -1.85 8.91 -3.81
C LYS A 16 -0.63 8.05 -3.59
N GLN A 17 0.08 7.68 -4.66
CA GLN A 17 1.23 6.80 -4.56
C GLN A 17 2.36 7.49 -3.77
N GLU A 18 2.67 8.73 -4.12
CA GLU A 18 3.75 9.52 -3.54
C GLU A 18 3.47 9.85 -2.07
N VAL A 19 2.23 10.21 -1.74
CA VAL A 19 1.77 10.44 -0.37
C VAL A 19 1.87 9.15 0.44
N PHE A 20 1.43 8.02 -0.10
CA PHE A 20 1.48 6.74 0.60
C PHE A 20 2.91 6.28 0.87
N GLU A 21 3.80 6.32 -0.13
CA GLU A 21 5.21 5.97 0.03
C GLU A 21 5.89 6.84 1.09
N ALA A 22 5.64 8.15 1.07
CA ALA A 22 6.19 9.07 2.06
C ALA A 22 5.69 8.73 3.48
N LEU A 23 4.38 8.55 3.63
CA LEU A 23 3.74 8.27 4.92
C LEU A 23 4.15 6.92 5.52
N VAL A 24 4.17 5.85 4.72
CA VAL A 24 4.57 4.50 5.17
C VAL A 24 6.04 4.42 5.53
N SER A 25 6.90 5.25 4.92
CA SER A 25 8.30 5.38 5.32
C SER A 25 8.49 6.03 6.72
N GLY A 26 7.41 6.49 7.36
CA GLY A 26 7.43 7.17 8.65
C GLY A 26 7.68 8.68 8.55
N ARG A 27 7.54 9.27 7.36
CA ARG A 27 7.75 10.71 7.14
C ARG A 27 6.55 11.51 7.64
N HIS A 28 6.83 12.60 8.37
CA HIS A 28 5.84 13.63 8.68
C HIS A 28 5.72 14.60 7.50
N LEU A 29 4.53 14.71 6.92
CA LEU A 29 4.26 15.62 5.81
C LEU A 29 3.70 16.93 6.34
N SER A 30 4.51 17.99 6.31
CA SER A 30 4.15 19.36 6.70
C SER A 30 4.06 20.27 5.48
N LEU A 31 3.73 21.55 5.68
CA LEU A 31 3.71 22.56 4.62
C LEU A 31 5.00 22.56 3.75
N HIS A 32 6.17 22.25 4.33
CA HIS A 32 7.44 22.15 3.60
C HIS A 32 7.53 20.97 2.62
N SER A 33 6.62 20.01 2.73
CA SER A 33 6.50 18.87 1.81
C SER A 33 5.78 19.22 0.51
N GLY A 34 5.36 20.48 0.35
CA GLY A 34 4.79 21.01 -0.88
C GLY A 34 3.48 20.33 -1.25
N GLU A 35 3.37 19.88 -2.50
CA GLU A 35 2.13 19.32 -3.06
C GLU A 35 1.59 18.12 -2.26
N LEU A 36 2.46 17.30 -1.68
CA LEU A 36 2.04 16.14 -0.87
C LEU A 36 1.19 16.57 0.34
N TYR A 37 1.54 17.70 0.97
CA TYR A 37 0.77 18.26 2.06
C TYR A 37 -0.56 18.82 1.57
N HIS A 38 -0.57 19.48 0.42
CA HIS A 38 -1.79 20.03 -0.18
C HIS A 38 -2.77 18.92 -0.59
N TYR A 39 -2.30 17.81 -1.18
CA TYR A 39 -3.15 16.67 -1.50
C TYR A 39 -3.84 16.08 -0.27
N LEU A 40 -3.12 15.95 0.85
CA LEU A 40 -3.68 15.48 2.11
C LEU A 40 -4.69 16.46 2.71
N LEU A 41 -4.44 17.76 2.57
CA LEU A 41 -5.31 18.79 3.11
C LEU A 41 -6.62 18.90 2.31
N GLU A 42 -6.54 18.85 0.98
CA GLU A 42 -7.68 18.98 0.07
C GLU A 42 -8.53 17.70 -0.03
N HIS A 43 -7.90 16.53 0.08
CA HIS A 43 -8.56 15.23 -0.06
C HIS A 43 -8.53 14.38 1.21
N LYS A 44 -8.46 15.03 2.39
CA LYS A 44 -8.28 14.37 3.70
C LYS A 44 -9.19 13.18 3.92
N VAL A 45 -10.50 13.33 3.63
CA VAL A 45 -11.50 12.28 3.88
C VAL A 45 -11.24 11.04 3.01
N ALA A 46 -10.85 11.22 1.76
CA ALA A 46 -10.58 10.12 0.84
C ALA A 46 -9.31 9.36 1.27
N TYR A 47 -8.24 10.09 1.60
CA TYR A 47 -7.03 9.51 2.15
C TYR A 47 -7.27 8.77 3.46
N GLN A 48 -8.04 9.35 4.37
CA GLN A 48 -8.37 8.74 5.65
C GLN A 48 -9.13 7.42 5.46
N ALA A 49 -10.18 7.41 4.63
CA ALA A 49 -10.96 6.20 4.37
C ALA A 49 -10.11 5.07 3.78
N GLU A 50 -9.20 5.42 2.87
CA GLU A 50 -8.30 4.44 2.27
C GLU A 50 -7.27 3.90 3.27
N LEU A 51 -6.59 4.79 4.00
CA LEU A 51 -5.58 4.40 4.99
C LEU A 51 -6.19 3.58 6.12
N GLU A 52 -7.41 3.89 6.54
CA GLU A 52 -8.16 3.10 7.52
C GLU A 52 -8.44 1.67 7.03
N SER A 53 -8.74 1.48 5.74
CA SER A 53 -8.92 0.15 5.16
C SER A 53 -7.65 -0.71 5.19
N LEU A 54 -6.48 -0.06 5.17
CA LEU A 54 -5.17 -0.68 5.27
C LEU A 54 -4.69 -0.83 6.73
N GLY A 55 -5.48 -0.38 7.69
CA GLY A 55 -5.17 -0.48 9.12
C GLY A 55 -4.30 0.63 9.68
N TYR A 56 -4.11 1.71 8.92
CA TYR A 56 -3.45 2.93 9.39
C TYR A 56 -4.48 3.97 9.85
N ALA A 57 -4.06 4.84 10.76
CA ALA A 57 -4.76 6.05 11.12
C ALA A 57 -3.95 7.25 10.62
N LEU A 58 -4.57 8.09 9.80
CA LEU A 58 -3.99 9.36 9.36
C LEU A 58 -4.22 10.41 10.46
N ILE A 59 -3.15 10.87 11.08
CA ILE A 59 -3.20 11.92 12.11
C ILE A 59 -2.78 13.25 11.49
N HIS A 60 -3.48 14.32 11.88
CA HIS A 60 -3.11 15.70 11.55
C HIS A 60 -2.95 16.46 12.87
N GLU A 61 -1.71 16.83 13.21
CA GLU A 61 -1.38 17.55 14.44
C GLU A 61 -0.27 18.57 14.14
N HIS A 62 -0.32 19.74 14.77
CA HIS A 62 0.71 20.80 14.65
C HIS A 62 1.17 21.06 13.19
N ASP A 63 0.21 21.15 12.25
CA ASP A 63 0.43 21.41 10.82
C ASP A 63 1.25 20.35 10.07
N PHE A 64 1.27 19.11 10.55
CA PHE A 64 1.81 17.98 9.80
C PHE A 64 0.90 16.75 9.86
N PHE A 65 1.02 15.91 8.84
CA PHE A 65 0.35 14.62 8.71
C PHE A 65 1.31 13.46 8.94
N TYR A 66 0.84 12.41 9.59
CA TYR A 66 1.60 11.17 9.76
C TYR A 66 0.69 9.96 9.99
N LEU A 67 1.27 8.76 9.88
CA LEU A 67 0.56 7.51 10.12
C LEU A 67 0.82 6.96 11.52
N LEU A 68 -0.24 6.46 12.13
CA LEU A 68 -0.16 5.50 13.23
C LEU A 68 -0.75 4.16 12.78
N VAL A 69 -0.15 3.06 13.21
CA VAL A 69 -0.77 1.74 13.07
C VAL A 69 -1.86 1.64 14.14
N ARG A 70 -3.11 1.34 13.74
CA ARG A 70 -4.19 1.18 14.72
C ARG A 70 -3.86 0.00 15.66
N GLU A 71 -4.10 0.18 16.96
CA GLU A 71 -3.69 -0.80 17.98
C GLU A 71 -4.37 -2.17 17.82
N ASP A 72 -5.59 -2.18 17.29
CA ASP A 72 -6.33 -3.39 16.92
C ASP A 72 -5.64 -4.20 15.81
N ASN A 73 -4.91 -3.53 14.93
CA ASN A 73 -4.10 -4.12 13.87
C ASN A 73 -2.65 -4.38 14.26
N LYS A 74 -2.13 -3.81 15.35
CA LYS A 74 -0.76 -4.07 15.82
C LYS A 74 -0.56 -5.53 16.21
N VAL A 75 -1.56 -6.14 16.84
CA VAL A 75 -1.50 -7.56 17.26
C VAL A 75 -1.74 -8.49 16.07
N LYS A 76 -2.71 -8.16 15.21
CA LYS A 76 -3.06 -8.98 14.03
C LYS A 76 -2.02 -8.91 12.92
N SER A 77 -1.45 -7.74 12.63
CA SER A 77 -0.41 -7.58 11.61
C SER A 77 0.88 -8.29 12.01
N ASN A 78 1.27 -8.25 13.29
CA ASN A 78 2.49 -8.93 13.73
C ASN A 78 2.36 -10.46 13.57
N GLU A 79 1.24 -11.06 14.03
CA GLU A 79 1.05 -12.50 13.89
C GLU A 79 0.79 -12.95 12.45
N TYR A 80 -0.04 -12.21 11.69
CA TYR A 80 -0.35 -12.56 10.31
C TYR A 80 0.88 -12.37 9.40
N SER A 81 1.61 -11.27 9.53
CA SER A 81 2.84 -11.03 8.76
C SER A 81 3.93 -12.03 9.12
N HIS A 82 4.03 -12.43 10.39
CA HIS A 82 4.95 -13.50 10.80
C HIS A 82 4.56 -14.85 10.17
N LYS A 83 3.27 -15.21 10.17
CA LYS A 83 2.78 -16.43 9.50
C LYS A 83 3.02 -16.39 7.99
N VAL A 84 2.80 -15.25 7.34
CA VAL A 84 3.08 -15.05 5.92
C VAL A 84 4.57 -15.14 5.63
N LEU A 85 5.43 -14.52 6.45
CA LEU A 85 6.88 -14.60 6.30
C LEU A 85 7.39 -16.03 6.44
N VAL A 86 6.91 -16.77 7.45
CA VAL A 86 7.24 -18.20 7.63
C VAL A 86 6.77 -19.00 6.43
N PHE A 87 5.56 -18.76 5.92
CA PHE A 87 5.03 -19.45 4.74
C PHE A 87 5.86 -19.18 3.48
N ILE A 88 6.19 -17.91 3.21
CA ILE A 88 7.03 -17.51 2.07
C ILE A 88 8.43 -18.13 2.19
N THR A 89 9.01 -18.13 3.39
CA THR A 89 10.32 -18.74 3.64
C THR A 89 10.31 -20.25 3.34
N ILE A 90 9.30 -20.97 3.84
CA ILE A 90 9.12 -22.41 3.55
C ILE A 90 8.92 -22.65 2.05
N MET A 91 8.14 -21.81 1.37
CA MET A 91 7.97 -21.91 -0.09
C MET A 91 9.29 -21.70 -0.83
N LEU A 92 10.07 -20.69 -0.47
CA LEU A 92 11.36 -20.41 -1.10
C LEU A 92 12.35 -21.57 -0.88
N GLU A 93 12.41 -22.11 0.34
CA GLU A 93 13.24 -23.29 0.65
C GLU A 93 12.79 -24.52 -0.13
N SER A 94 11.48 -24.77 -0.22
CA SER A 94 10.91 -25.89 -0.99
C SER A 94 11.22 -25.77 -2.49
N ILE A 95 11.09 -24.58 -3.06
CA ILE A 95 11.42 -24.32 -4.48
C ILE A 95 12.92 -24.52 -4.70
N ALA A 96 13.78 -23.98 -3.83
CA ALA A 96 15.23 -24.14 -3.91
C ALA A 96 15.65 -25.62 -3.85
N GLN A 97 15.00 -26.42 -3.00
CA GLN A 97 15.24 -27.86 -2.89
C GLN A 97 14.73 -28.66 -4.10
N SER A 98 13.74 -28.14 -4.83
CA SER A 98 13.18 -28.79 -6.03
C SER A 98 14.03 -28.66 -7.31
N GLY A 99 15.14 -27.90 -7.25
CA GLY A 99 16.10 -27.76 -8.36
C GLY A 99 15.62 -26.90 -9.54
N ASN A 100 14.47 -26.24 -9.42
CA ASN A 100 13.98 -25.29 -10.42
C ASN A 100 14.40 -23.85 -10.08
N ASP A 101 14.65 -23.05 -11.11
CA ASP A 101 14.96 -21.62 -10.95
C ASP A 101 13.76 -20.90 -10.28
N ILE A 102 14.04 -20.30 -9.12
CA ILE A 102 13.04 -19.66 -8.26
C ILE A 102 12.31 -18.56 -9.01
N ILE A 103 13.03 -17.85 -9.88
CA ILE A 103 12.50 -16.76 -10.69
C ILE A 103 11.49 -17.28 -11.72
N ASP A 104 11.80 -18.38 -12.40
CA ASP A 104 10.90 -18.99 -13.40
C ASP A 104 9.61 -19.54 -12.76
N THR A 105 9.72 -20.11 -11.56
CA THR A 105 8.56 -20.61 -10.80
C THR A 105 7.65 -19.48 -10.32
N LEU A 106 8.22 -18.39 -9.81
CA LEU A 106 7.46 -17.21 -9.39
C LEU A 106 6.77 -16.51 -10.57
N TYR A 107 7.46 -16.38 -11.72
CA TYR A 107 6.84 -15.86 -12.94
C TYR A 107 5.68 -16.73 -13.41
N ARG A 108 5.82 -18.06 -13.35
CA ARG A 108 4.75 -18.97 -13.75
C ARG A 108 3.51 -18.82 -12.86
N ILE A 109 3.67 -18.75 -11.55
CA ILE A 109 2.54 -18.54 -10.60
C ILE A 109 1.86 -17.18 -10.85
N SER A 110 2.64 -16.14 -11.11
CA SER A 110 2.10 -14.81 -11.43
C SER A 110 1.32 -14.81 -12.76
N LEU A 111 1.72 -15.59 -13.75
CA LEU A 111 1.07 -15.68 -15.06
C LEU A 111 -0.20 -16.56 -15.07
N TYR A 112 -0.33 -17.52 -14.13
CA TYR A 112 -1.54 -18.35 -13.99
C TYR A 112 -2.71 -17.64 -13.28
N THR A 113 -2.50 -16.42 -12.76
CA THR A 113 -3.55 -15.58 -12.13
C THR A 113 -4.18 -14.59 -13.13
N SER A 114 -3.95 -14.78 -14.43
CA SER A 114 -4.78 -14.15 -15.45
C SER A 114 -5.99 -15.05 -15.73
N PRO A 115 -7.23 -14.66 -15.40
CA PRO A 115 -8.40 -15.40 -15.85
C PRO A 115 -8.39 -15.39 -17.38
N LYS A 116 -8.34 -16.58 -17.98
CA LYS A 116 -8.77 -16.74 -19.39
C LYS A 116 -10.22 -16.29 -19.44
N LEU A 117 -10.48 -15.11 -19.99
CA LEU A 117 -11.81 -14.76 -20.48
C LEU A 117 -12.18 -15.83 -21.51
N MET A 118 -13.18 -16.64 -21.16
CA MET A 118 -13.92 -17.51 -22.05
C MET A 118 -15.37 -17.05 -22.04
#